data_AF-A0A4U9TFU4-F1
#
_entry.id   AF-A0A4U9TFU4-F1
#
_cell.length_a   1.000
_cell.length_b   1.000
_cell.length_c   1.000
_cell.angle_alpha   90.00
_cell.angle_beta   90.00
_cell.angle_gamma   90.00
#
_symmetry.space_group_name_H-M   'P 1'
#
loop_
_entity.id
_entity.type
_entity.pdbx_description
1 polymer ?
#
loop_
_entity_poly.entity_id
_entity_poly.type
_entity_poly.pdbx_seq_one_letter_code
_entity_poly.pdbx_strand_id
1 'polypeptide(L)'
;MALDTEFVRTRTYYPQLGLIQLYDGEQLSLIDPLPIKQWQPFIDLLADTAVVKFLHAGSEDLEVFLNAFKTLPTPMVDTQILAAFSRPYAVLWLCQVGDGVYAGRSR
;
A
#
# COMPACT_ATOMS: atom_id res chain seq x y z
N MET A 1 1.79 -7.85 -7.37
CA MET A 1 2.19 -6.44 -7.36
C MET A 1 2.07 -5.90 -5.95
N ALA A 2 3.13 -5.35 -5.38
CA ALA A 2 3.07 -4.64 -4.11
C ALA A 2 2.60 -3.19 -4.34
N LEU A 3 1.73 -2.70 -3.47
CA LEU A 3 1.08 -1.40 -3.56
C LEU A 3 1.10 -0.75 -2.19
N ASP A 4 1.56 0.50 -2.14
CA ASP A 4 1.62 1.32 -0.93
C ASP A 4 1.28 2.78 -1.27
N THR A 5 0.66 3.53 -0.36
CA THR A 5 0.33 4.94 -0.59
C THR A 5 0.77 5.85 0.54
N GLU A 6 1.32 6.99 0.17
CA GLU A 6 1.62 8.09 1.08
C GLU A 6 0.53 9.14 0.96
N PHE A 7 -0.04 9.56 2.08
CA PHE A 7 -1.09 10.57 2.11
C PHE A 7 -0.89 11.56 3.26
N VAL A 8 -1.35 12.79 3.03
CA VAL A 8 -1.27 13.85 4.03
C VAL A 8 -2.65 14.10 4.62
N ARG A 9 -2.76 13.99 5.94
CA ARG A 9 -3.94 14.42 6.70
C ARG A 9 -3.81 15.90 7.04
N THR A 10 -4.42 16.74 6.22
CA THR A 10 -4.62 18.17 6.55
C THR A 10 -5.97 18.35 7.24
N ARG A 11 -6.40 19.60 7.51
CA ARG A 11 -7.72 19.90 8.10
C ARG A 11 -8.92 19.57 7.17
N THR A 12 -8.72 18.71 6.18
CA THR A 12 -9.75 18.22 5.27
C THR A 12 -10.37 16.94 5.80
N TYR A 13 -11.64 16.72 5.51
CA TYR A 13 -12.37 15.53 5.96
C TYR A 13 -11.86 14.23 5.33
N TYR A 14 -11.28 14.31 4.11
CA TYR A 14 -10.67 13.18 3.42
C TYR A 14 -9.14 13.34 3.31
N PRO A 15 -8.35 12.26 3.49
CA PRO A 15 -6.91 12.27 3.25
C PRO A 15 -6.62 12.58 1.79
N GLN A 16 -5.58 13.39 1.55
CA GLN A 16 -5.12 13.71 0.19
C GLN A 16 -3.97 12.80 -0.20
N LEU A 17 -4.08 12.19 -1.38
CA LEU A 17 -3.03 11.35 -1.95
C LEU A 17 -1.78 12.18 -2.21
N GLY A 18 -0.65 11.75 -1.66
CA GLY A 18 0.66 12.37 -1.86
C GLY A 18 1.50 11.60 -2.87
N LEU A 19 1.56 10.27 -2.76
CA LEU A 19 2.34 9.41 -3.66
C LEU A 19 1.73 8.00 -3.67
N ILE A 20 1.74 7.33 -4.83
CA ILE A 20 1.48 5.89 -4.92
C ILE A 20 2.78 5.19 -5.31
N GLN A 21 3.09 4.12 -4.59
CA GLN A 21 4.26 3.28 -4.87
C GLN A 21 3.77 1.92 -5.38
N LEU A 22 4.36 1.48 -6.50
CA LEU A 22 4.03 0.22 -7.15
C LEU A 22 5.30 -0.57 -7.41
N TYR A 23 5.27 -1.85 -7.09
CA TYR A 23 6.32 -2.79 -7.46
C TYR A 23 5.71 -4.05 -8.08
N ASP A 24 6.04 -4.32 -9.34
CA ASP A 24 5.53 -5.48 -10.08
C ASP A 24 6.38 -6.75 -9.90
N GLY A 25 7.58 -6.63 -9.32
CA GLY A 25 8.56 -7.70 -9.20
C GLY A 25 9.86 -7.41 -9.93
N GLU A 26 9.84 -6.48 -10.89
CA GLU A 26 10.99 -6.08 -11.71
C GLU A 26 11.25 -4.57 -11.62
N GLN A 27 10.19 -3.76 -11.66
CA GLN A 27 10.25 -2.30 -11.69
C GLN A 27 9.53 -1.68 -10.49
N LEU A 28 10.23 -0.75 -9.83
CA LEU A 28 9.63 0.16 -8.85
C LEU A 28 9.16 1.44 -9.56
N SER A 29 7.86 1.73 -9.44
CA SER A 29 7.23 2.92 -10.00
C SER A 29 6.68 3.81 -8.89
N LEU A 30 6.98 5.10 -8.97
CA LEU A 30 6.48 6.13 -8.07
C LEU A 30 5.56 7.05 -8.85
N ILE A 31 4.28 7.09 -8.48
CA ILE A 31 3.25 7.86 -9.17
C ILE A 31 2.88 9.07 -8.31
N ASP A 32 3.23 10.26 -8.79
CA ASP A 32 2.75 11.53 -8.23
C ASP A 32 1.30 11.78 -8.73
N PRO A 33 0.31 11.88 -7.82
CA PRO A 33 -1.07 12.11 -8.18
C PRO A 33 -1.39 13.55 -8.61
N LEU A 34 -0.58 14.55 -8.25
CA LEU A 34 -0.87 15.97 -8.48
C LEU A 34 -1.05 16.35 -9.96
N PRO A 35 -0.20 15.87 -10.91
CA PRO A 35 -0.36 16.19 -12.32
C PRO A 35 -1.40 15.30 -13.04
N ILE A 36 -1.86 14.20 -12.44
CA ILE A 36 -2.65 13.17 -13.13
C ILE A 36 -4.14 13.52 -13.05
N LYS A 37 -4.76 13.67 -14.22
CA LYS A 37 -6.21 13.94 -14.35
C LYS A 37 -7.02 12.70 -14.75
N GLN A 38 -6.37 11.70 -15.33
CA GLN A 38 -7.03 10.50 -15.86
C GLN A 38 -6.46 9.28 -15.16
N TRP A 39 -7.27 8.68 -14.29
CA TRP A 39 -6.88 7.55 -13.45
C TRP A 39 -7.36 6.20 -13.99
N GLN A 40 -8.06 6.18 -15.13
CA GLN A 40 -8.64 4.96 -15.67
C GLN A 40 -7.64 3.80 -15.80
N PRO A 41 -6.40 3.99 -16.30
CA PRO A 41 -5.44 2.88 -16.38
C PRO A 41 -5.07 2.29 -15.01
N PHE A 42 -4.98 3.13 -13.98
CA PHE A 42 -4.71 2.68 -12.62
C PHE A 42 -5.92 1.96 -12.01
N ILE A 43 -7.13 2.48 -12.25
CA ILE A 43 -8.39 1.85 -11.81
C ILE A 43 -8.55 0.47 -12.46
N ASP A 44 -8.27 0.36 -13.75
CA ASP A 44 -8.31 -0.91 -14.49
C ASP A 44 -7.31 -1.92 -13.89
N LEU A 45 -6.10 -1.47 -13.55
CA LEU A 45 -5.09 -2.30 -12.88
C LEU A 45 -5.52 -2.73 -11.48
N LEU A 46 -6.18 -1.85 -10.71
CA LEU A 46 -6.76 -2.21 -9.41
C LEU A 46 -7.87 -3.26 -9.56
N ALA A 47 -8.68 -3.19 -10.61
CA ALA A 47 -9.76 -4.12 -10.87
C ALA A 47 -9.31 -5.42 -11.59
N ASP A 48 -8.10 -5.46 -12.14
CA ASP A 48 -7.61 -6.60 -12.90
C ASP A 48 -7.44 -7.85 -12.03
N THR A 49 -8.26 -8.87 -12.31
CA THR A 49 -8.25 -10.14 -11.58
C THR A 49 -7.03 -11.02 -11.86
N ALA A 50 -6.30 -10.78 -12.96
CA ALA A 50 -5.08 -11.50 -13.27
C ALA A 50 -3.91 -11.09 -12.37
N VAL A 51 -3.99 -9.92 -11.73
CA VAL A 51 -2.92 -9.36 -10.90
C VAL A 51 -3.37 -9.29 -9.45
N VAL A 52 -2.67 -10.00 -8.56
CA VAL A 52 -2.88 -9.90 -7.10
C VAL A 52 -2.16 -8.67 -6.56
N LYS A 53 -2.91 -7.83 -5.85
CA LYS A 53 -2.43 -6.63 -5.16
C LYS A 53 -2.05 -6.97 -3.72
N PHE A 54 -0.80 -6.78 -3.34
CA PHE A 54 -0.31 -6.96 -1.99
C PHE A 54 -0.18 -5.61 -1.31
N LEU A 55 -0.84 -5.45 -0.16
CA LEU A 55 -0.72 -4.27 0.70
C LEU A 55 -0.20 -4.70 2.08
N HIS A 56 0.27 -3.74 2.88
CA HIS A 56 0.66 -3.96 4.25
C HIS A 56 -0.12 -3.04 5.17
N ALA A 57 -0.93 -3.60 6.08
CA ALA A 57 -1.77 -2.79 6.97
C ALA A 57 -2.69 -1.82 6.20
N GLY A 58 -3.26 -2.29 5.09
CA GLY A 58 -3.77 -1.44 4.01
C GLY A 58 -5.12 -0.77 4.29
N SER A 59 -5.60 -0.76 5.54
CA SER A 59 -6.94 -0.24 5.86
C SER A 59 -7.12 1.22 5.48
N GLU A 60 -6.08 2.03 5.66
CA GLU A 60 -6.11 3.45 5.30
C GLU A 60 -6.01 3.65 3.79
N ASP A 61 -5.20 2.84 3.10
CA ASP A 61 -5.11 2.86 1.63
C ASP A 61 -6.45 2.54 0.96
N LEU A 62 -7.21 1.59 1.51
CA LEU A 62 -8.54 1.24 0.99
C LEU A 62 -9.53 2.40 1.11
N GLU A 63 -9.49 3.15 2.21
CA GLU A 63 -10.30 4.35 2.39
C GLU A 63 -9.92 5.41 1.36
N VAL A 64 -8.61 5.61 1.16
CA VAL A 64 -8.07 6.52 0.15
C VAL A 64 -8.53 6.12 -1.26
N PHE A 65 -8.45 4.84 -1.64
CA PHE A 65 -8.91 4.37 -2.95
C PHE A 65 -10.43 4.49 -3.15
N LEU A 66 -11.23 4.22 -2.12
CA LEU A 66 -12.68 4.44 -2.18
C LEU A 66 -13.03 5.92 -2.34
N ASN A 67 -12.28 6.80 -1.69
CA ASN A 67 -12.51 8.23 -1.79
C ASN A 67 -12.08 8.79 -3.14
N ALA A 68 -10.87 8.46 -3.59
CA ALA A 68 -10.26 8.99 -4.81
C ALA A 68 -10.80 8.32 -6.09
N PHE A 69 -10.99 7.00 -6.09
CA PHE A 69 -11.23 6.21 -7.30
C PHE A 69 -12.56 5.43 -7.28
N LYS A 70 -13.29 5.45 -6.16
CA LYS A 70 -14.55 4.70 -5.97
C LYS A 70 -14.43 3.20 -6.27
N THR A 71 -13.20 2.68 -6.19
CA THR A 71 -12.84 1.32 -6.58
C THR A 71 -11.89 0.74 -5.55
N LEU A 72 -12.04 -0.55 -5.25
CA LEU A 72 -11.12 -1.29 -4.37
C LEU A 72 -10.27 -2.25 -5.19
N PRO A 73 -9.00 -2.47 -4.80
CA PRO A 73 -8.16 -3.48 -5.44
C PRO A 73 -8.75 -4.87 -5.28
N THR A 74 -8.88 -5.60 -6.39
CA THR A 74 -9.40 -6.97 -6.42
C THR A 74 -8.68 -7.81 -7.48
N PRO A 75 -8.12 -9.00 -7.14
CA PRO A 75 -7.95 -9.55 -5.80
C PRO A 75 -6.84 -8.83 -5.04
N MET A 76 -6.97 -8.74 -3.72
CA MET A 76 -5.95 -8.18 -2.83
C MET A 76 -5.62 -9.11 -1.66
N VAL A 77 -4.40 -8.97 -1.15
CA VAL A 77 -3.90 -9.68 0.04
C VAL A 77 -3.26 -8.64 0.96
N ASP A 78 -3.74 -8.57 2.20
CA ASP A 78 -3.06 -7.82 3.25
C ASP A 78 -2.04 -8.73 3.94
N THR A 79 -0.77 -8.35 3.80
CA THR A 79 0.36 -9.10 4.36
C THR A 79 0.39 -9.07 5.89
N GLN A 80 -0.14 -8.03 6.54
CA GLN A 80 -0.25 -7.97 8.01
C GLN A 80 -1.25 -9.00 8.52
N ILE A 81 -2.41 -9.11 7.87
CA ILE A 81 -3.42 -10.11 8.20
C ILE A 81 -2.86 -11.51 7.93
N LEU A 82 -2.25 -11.74 6.76
CA LEU A 82 -1.63 -13.02 6.44
C LEU A 82 -0.57 -13.42 7.47
N ALA A 83 0.27 -12.47 7.91
CA ALA A 83 1.26 -12.69 8.94
C ALA A 83 0.61 -13.09 10.29
N ALA A 84 -0.46 -12.40 10.70
CA ALA A 84 -1.20 -12.70 11.93
C ALA A 84 -1.79 -14.13 11.93
N PHE A 85 -2.28 -14.60 10.78
CA PHE A 85 -2.77 -15.98 10.62
C PHE A 85 -1.65 -17.01 10.55
N SER A 86 -0.50 -16.67 9.95
CA SER A 86 0.57 -17.63 9.70
C SER A 86 1.33 -18.05 10.96
N ARG A 87 1.67 -17.12 11.86
CA ARG A 87 2.11 -17.36 13.26
C ARG A 87 2.08 -16.03 14.04
N PRO A 88 1.44 -15.94 15.23
CA PRO A 88 1.31 -14.67 15.97
C PRO A 88 2.65 -14.07 16.41
N TYR A 89 3.72 -14.86 16.52
CA TYR A 89 5.06 -14.39 16.88
C TYR A 89 5.89 -13.85 15.69
N ALA A 90 5.46 -14.09 14.45
CA ALA A 90 6.17 -13.65 13.24
C ALA A 90 5.78 -12.23 12.79
N VAL A 91 4.63 -11.72 13.24
CA VAL A 91 4.18 -10.33 13.01
C VAL A 91 5.21 -9.31 13.48
N LEU A 92 5.86 -9.56 14.62
CA LEU A 92 6.94 -8.70 15.12
C LEU A 92 8.17 -8.71 14.20
N TRP A 93 8.47 -9.84 13.57
CA TRP A 93 9.66 -9.98 12.73
C TRP A 93 9.49 -9.31 11.36
N LEU A 94 8.33 -9.44 10.71
CA LEU A 94 8.06 -8.76 9.43
C LEU A 94 8.05 -7.24 9.59
N CYS A 95 7.50 -6.72 10.70
CA CYS A 95 7.57 -5.30 11.05
C CYS A 95 9.03 -4.85 11.33
N GLN A 96 9.81 -5.66 12.07
CA GLN A 96 11.20 -5.33 12.42
C GLN A 96 12.21 -5.45 11.27
N VAL A 97 11.94 -6.22 10.22
CA VAL A 97 12.82 -6.29 9.04
C VAL A 97 12.73 -5.01 8.20
N GLY A 98 11.58 -4.32 8.21
CA GLY A 98 11.46 -2.97 7.65
C GLY A 98 12.22 -1.90 8.45
N ASP A 99 12.28 -2.05 9.78
CA ASP A 99 12.95 -1.11 10.70
C ASP A 99 14.42 -1.45 11.01
N GLY A 100 15.00 -2.45 10.34
CA GLY A 100 16.31 -3.03 10.62
C GLY A 100 17.55 -2.16 10.35
N VAL A 101 17.41 -0.83 10.19
CA VAL A 101 18.56 0.09 10.02
C VAL A 101 18.99 0.77 11.34
N TYR A 102 18.19 0.73 12.42
CA TYR A 102 18.55 1.41 13.68
C TYR A 102 18.45 0.52 14.91
N ALA A 103 19.35 -0.45 15.02
CA ALA A 103 19.70 -1.02 16.32
C ALA A 103 21.19 -1.35 16.36
N GLY A 104 22.01 -0.31 16.29
CA GLY A 104 23.40 -0.38 16.70
C GLY A 104 23.47 -0.83 18.16
N ARG A 105 23.89 -2.07 18.36
CA ARG A 105 24.41 -2.58 19.63
C ARG A 105 25.48 -1.62 20.15
N SER A 106 25.23 -0.89 21.22
CA SER A 106 26.31 -0.46 22.12
C SER A 106 26.42 -1.48 23.25
N ARG A 107 27.63 -2.01 23.41
CA ARG A 107 28.08 -2.65 24.64
C ARG A 107 28.18 -1.62 25.75
#